data_AF-A0A844ENI1-F1
#
_entry.id   AF-A0A844ENI1-F1
#
_cell.length_a   1.000
_cell.length_b   1.000
_cell.length_c   1.000
_cell.angle_alpha   90.00
_cell.angle_beta   90.00
_cell.angle_gamma   90.00
#
_symmetry.space_group_name_H-M   'P 1'
#
loop_
_entity.id
_entity.type
_entity.pdbx_description
1 polymer ?
#
loop_
_entity_poly.entity_id
_entity_poly.type
_entity_poly.pdbx_seq_one_letter_code
_entity_poly.pdbx_strand_id
1 'polypeptide(L)' 'TKWKVENSWGEKVGTKGYFVMSDDWMNEFVYQFVINKKYLTDAQLDAQKQEPTVLKPWDPMGALA' A
#
# COMPACT_ATOMS: atom_id res chain seq x y z
N THR A 1 5.75 10.20 12.95
CA THR A 1 4.53 10.54 12.18
C THR A 1 3.46 9.48 12.44
N LYS A 2 2.17 9.73 12.17
CA LYS A 2 1.08 8.74 12.30
C LYS A 2 0.14 8.84 11.09
N TRP A 3 -0.44 7.72 10.69
CA TRP A 3 -1.33 7.59 9.54
C TRP A 3 -2.75 7.30 10.02
N LYS A 4 -3.74 8.00 9.44
CA LYS A 4 -5.16 7.69 9.65
C LYS A 4 -5.60 6.71 8.57
N VAL A 5 -6.16 5.58 8.97
CA VAL A 5 -6.57 4.50 8.07
C VAL A 5 -8.08 4.33 8.18
N GLU A 6 -8.80 4.42 7.06
CA GLU A 6 -10.20 4.04 6.96
C GLU A 6 -10.30 2.55 6.65
N ASN A 7 -11.17 1.83 7.36
CA ASN A 7 -11.37 0.40 7.13
C ASN A 7 -12.81 0.11 6.69
N SER A 8 -13.02 -1.02 6.02
CA SER A 8 -14.29 -1.44 5.41
C SER A 8 -15.17 -2.31 6.32
N TRP A 9 -14.85 -2.42 7.61
CA TRP A 9 -15.58 -3.28 8.58
C TRP A 9 -16.72 -2.57 9.32
N GLY A 10 -17.23 -1.48 8.75
CA GLY A 10 -18.27 -0.63 9.35
C GLY A 10 -17.79 0.19 10.55
N GLU A 11 -18.69 0.99 11.11
CA GLU A 11 -18.31 2.02 12.09
C GLU A 11 -18.05 1.49 13.51
N LYS A 12 -18.47 0.25 13.81
CA LYS A 12 -18.36 -0.33 15.17
C LYS A 12 -16.93 -0.76 15.52
N VAL A 13 -16.11 -1.07 14.51
CA VAL A 13 -14.73 -1.52 14.71
C VAL A 13 -13.78 -0.33 14.59
N GLY A 14 -12.81 -0.24 15.49
CA GLY A 14 -11.91 0.91 15.59
C GLY A 14 -12.63 2.14 16.16
N THR A 15 -12.17 3.34 15.75
CA THR A 15 -12.81 4.61 16.14
C THR A 15 -13.65 5.12 14.98
N LYS A 16 -14.95 4.78 14.96
CA LYS A 16 -15.88 5.08 13.87
C LYS A 16 -15.39 4.55 12.51
N GLY A 17 -14.90 3.31 12.47
CA GLY A 17 -14.33 2.69 11.27
C GLY A 17 -12.88 3.09 10.95
N TYR A 18 -12.26 3.98 11.74
CA TYR A 18 -10.87 4.40 11.53
C TYR A 18 -9.89 3.80 12.53
N PHE A 19 -8.66 3.63 12.06
CA PHE A 19 -7.49 3.24 12.83
C PHE A 19 -6.40 4.31 12.74
N VAL A 20 -5.50 4.28 13.72
CA VAL A 20 -4.27 5.08 13.71
C VAL A 20 -3.10 4.12 13.63
N MET A 21 -2.32 4.24 12.57
CA MET A 21 -1.16 3.41 12.28
C MET A 21 0.12 4.21 12.53
N SER A 22 1.08 3.64 13.28
CA SER A 22 2.38 4.29 13.49
C SER A 22 3.21 4.23 12.21
N ASP A 23 4.20 5.11 12.12
CA ASP A 23 5.15 5.09 11.01
C ASP A 23 5.98 3.80 10.99
N ASP A 24 6.39 3.30 12.15
CA ASP A 24 7.11 2.02 12.25
C ASP A 24 6.27 0.84 11.73
N TRP A 25 4.95 0.86 11.98
CA TRP A 25 4.06 -0.16 11.46
C TRP A 25 3.92 -0.06 9.93
N MET A 26 3.82 1.17 9.40
CA MET A 26 3.82 1.41 7.95
C MET A 26 5.08 0.81 7.31
N ASN A 27 6.24 1.04 7.90
CA ASN A 27 7.52 0.57 7.37
C ASN A 27 7.66 -0.96 7.40
N GLU A 28 7.15 -1.61 8.45
CA GLU A 28 7.32 -3.06 8.64
C GLU A 28 6.24 -3.89 7.92
N PHE A 29 5.00 -3.40 7.87
CA PHE A 29 3.84 -4.24 7.51
C PHE A 29 3.04 -3.76 6.29
N VAL A 30 3.34 -2.58 5.72
CA VAL A 30 2.68 -2.12 4.49
C VAL A 30 3.56 -2.38 3.28
N TYR A 31 3.06 -3.23 2.38
CA TYR A 31 3.80 -3.66 1.19
C TYR A 31 3.49 -2.84 -0.06
N GLN A 32 2.30 -2.26 -0.16
CA GLN A 32 1.82 -1.61 -1.38
C GLN A 32 1.03 -0.35 -1.05
N PHE A 33 1.18 0.66 -1.91
CA PHE A 33 0.36 1.85 -1.92
C PHE A 33 0.12 2.29 -3.35
N VAL A 34 -0.95 3.06 -3.57
CA VAL A 34 -1.26 3.65 -4.88
C VAL A 34 -1.21 5.16 -4.74
N ILE A 35 -0.39 5.79 -5.58
CA ILE A 35 -0.29 7.24 -5.70
C ILE A 35 -0.51 7.68 -7.14
N ASN A 36 -0.89 8.94 -7.31
CA ASN A 36 -1.00 9.51 -8.64
C ASN A 36 0.39 9.63 -9.29
N LYS A 37 0.51 9.22 -10.57
CA LYS A 37 1.76 9.25 -11.33
C LYS A 37 2.43 10.63 -11.39
N LYS A 38 1.67 11.72 -11.23
CA LYS A 38 2.23 13.08 -11.19
C LYS A 38 3.21 13.33 -10.04
N TYR A 39 3.21 12.47 -9.02
CA TYR A 39 4.13 12.54 -7.88
C TYR A 39 5.38 11.69 -8.08
N LEU A 40 5.49 10.95 -9.18
CA LEU A 40 6.68 10.16 -9.50
C LEU A 40 7.75 11.05 -10.13
N THR A 41 8.99 10.74 -9.82
CA THR A 41 10.16 11.29 -10.53
C THR A 41 10.24 10.68 -11.94
N ASP A 42 10.95 11.35 -12.84
CA ASP A 42 11.17 10.84 -14.21
C ASP A 42 11.80 9.44 -14.21
N ALA A 43 12.76 9.20 -13.30
CA ALA A 43 13.40 7.89 -13.14
C ALA A 43 12.41 6.78 -12.73
N GLN A 44 11.44 7.09 -11.87
CA GLN A 44 10.40 6.13 -11.48
C GLN A 44 9.39 5.87 -12.60
N LEU A 45 9.07 6.90 -13.40
CA LEU A 45 8.21 6.75 -14.58
C LEU A 45 8.88 5.88 -15.65
N ASP A 46 10.19 6.01 -15.83
CA ASP A 46 10.95 5.17 -16.75
C ASP A 46 11.09 3.74 -16.24
N ALA A 47 11.31 3.54 -14.94
CA ALA A 47 11.32 2.20 -14.33
C ALA A 47 9.99 1.46 -14.55
N GLN A 48 8.85 2.17 -14.52
CA GLN A 48 7.54 1.56 -14.79
C GLN A 48 7.38 1.01 -16.22
N LYS A 49 8.20 1.46 -17.18
CA LYS A 49 8.12 1.02 -18.60
C LYS A 49 8.90 -0.26 -18.87
N GLN A 50 9.67 -0.76 -17.90
CA GLN A 50 10.51 -1.94 -18.06
C GLN A 50 9.66 -3.21 -18.17
N GLU A 51 10.20 -4.23 -18.85
CA GLU A 51 9.58 -5.56 -18.90
C GLU A 51 9.40 -6.11 -17.46
N PRO A 52 8.19 -6.53 -17.08
CA PRO A 52 7.91 -6.95 -15.72
C PRO A 52 8.59 -8.29 -15.40
N THR A 53 9.07 -8.42 -14.17
CA THR A 53 9.53 -9.71 -13.66
C THR A 53 8.32 -10.58 -13.32
N VAL A 54 8.18 -11.71 -14.02
CA VAL A 54 7.09 -12.66 -13.79
C VAL A 54 7.37 -13.47 -12.53
N LEU A 55 6.54 -13.28 -11.51
CA LEU A 55 6.59 -14.05 -10.27
C LEU A 55 5.78 -15.34 -10.38
N LYS A 56 6.08 -16.30 -9.50
CA LYS A 56 5.35 -17.56 -9.44
C LYS A 56 3.93 -17.33 -8.90
N PRO A 57 2.94 -18.18 -9.22
CA PRO A 57 1.56 -18.00 -8.75
C PRO A 57 1.38 -18.01 -7.22
N TRP A 58 2.33 -18.56 -6.48
CA TRP A 58 2.32 -18.64 -5.02
C TRP A 58 3.28 -17.66 -4.34
N ASP A 59 3.80 -16.69 -5.09
CA ASP A 59 4.59 -15.62 -4.51
C ASP A 59 3.75 -14.84 -3.48
N PRO A 60 4.29 -14.48 -2.31
CA PRO A 60 3.54 -13.78 -1.26
C PRO A 60 3.08 -12.38 -1.68
N MET A 61 3.65 -11.77 -2.72
CA MET A 61 3.19 -10.49 -3.30
C MET A 61 2.00 -10.68 -4.25
N GLY A 62 1.00 -11.44 -3.79
CA GLY A 62 -0.18 -11.85 -4.56
C GLY A 62 -1.43 -11.02 -4.27
N ALA A 63 -2.58 -11.69 -4.29
CA ALA A 63 -3.89 -11.05 -4.16
C ALA A 63 -4.12 -10.42 -2.78
N LEU A 64 -4.69 -9.21 -2.77
CA LEU A 64 -5.29 -8.59 -1.58
C LEU A 64 -6.75 -9.09 -1.46
N ALA A 65 -7.15 -9.45 -0.23
CA ALA A 65 -8.50 -9.95 0.07
C ALA A 65 -9.50 -8.82 0.37
#